data_AF-A0A533YAS2-F1
#
_entry.id   AF-A0A533YAS2-F1
#
_cell.length_a   1.000
_cell.length_b   1.000
_cell.length_c   1.000
_cell.angle_alpha   90.00
_cell.angle_beta   90.00
_cell.angle_gamma   90.00
#
_symmetry.space_group_name_H-M   'P 1'
#
loop_
_entity.id
_entity.type
_entity.pdbx_description
1 polymer ?
#
loop_
_entity_poly.entity_id
_entity_poly.type
_entity_poly.pdbx_seq_one_letter_code
_entity_poly.pdbx_strand_id
1 'polypeptide(L)'
;MTRSVSQTSDPRCFLRFIGGILLVTTALTASGCKPNESPLKDENERLRKQVTKQESVLISLQDGNKVMQQQIDLLNRELRDAKKETERAEAERRAMAAMLGAKVEENKKLSAEVQRAALTKAQASQSLRVEDKGGQSADLPRPLTAVFKAAEEALTRNGYTVRVGVKTDQKAVYVTERKTSSPPSLEVPGFRNQYLLSLQALPPNGTRLSIKAEFEKMAQGGRVLPAGPEEKAEIERRLINEISKALEVPNKL
;
A
#
# COMPACT_ATOMS: atom_id res chain seq x y z
N MET A 1 -7.05 -46.40 -84.80
CA MET A 1 -6.09 -47.23 -85.57
C MET A 1 -6.14 -48.64 -84.97
N THR A 2 -7.05 -49.53 -85.41
CA THR A 2 -6.93 -50.50 -86.54
C THR A 2 -5.84 -51.54 -86.27
N ARG A 3 -6.06 -52.86 -86.13
CA ARG A 3 -6.85 -53.90 -86.86
C ARG A 3 -7.10 -55.07 -85.87
N SER A 4 -8.23 -55.78 -85.75
CA SER A 4 -9.13 -56.49 -86.67
C SER A 4 -8.46 -57.56 -87.55
N VAL A 5 -8.63 -58.83 -87.16
CA VAL A 5 -8.81 -59.96 -88.10
C VAL A 5 -9.97 -60.81 -87.58
N SER A 6 -11.07 -60.76 -88.31
CA SER A 6 -12.18 -61.71 -88.23
C SER A 6 -11.96 -62.81 -89.26
N GLN A 7 -12.36 -64.05 -88.97
CA GLN A 7 -12.98 -64.88 -90.01
C GLN A 7 -13.94 -65.91 -89.41
N THR A 8 -15.11 -65.94 -90.04
CA THR A 8 -16.37 -66.62 -89.74
C THR A 8 -16.51 -67.96 -90.46
N SER A 9 -17.42 -68.80 -89.95
CA SER A 9 -18.21 -69.91 -90.56
C SER A 9 -18.10 -71.20 -89.72
N ASP A 10 -19.13 -71.96 -89.37
CA ASP A 10 -20.56 -71.93 -89.65
C ASP A 10 -21.29 -72.78 -88.57
N PRO A 11 -22.52 -72.44 -88.14
CA PRO A 11 -23.28 -73.19 -87.15
C PRO A 11 -24.34 -74.05 -87.85
N ARG A 12 -24.16 -75.37 -87.85
CA ARG A 12 -25.19 -76.41 -88.07
C ARG A 12 -24.50 -77.75 -88.35
N CYS A 13 -24.03 -78.41 -87.30
CA CYS A 13 -23.74 -79.83 -87.39
C CYS A 13 -24.00 -80.53 -86.05
N PHE A 14 -25.27 -80.91 -85.87
CA PHE A 14 -25.68 -82.14 -85.21
C PHE A 14 -25.18 -82.32 -83.77
N LEU A 15 -25.80 -81.73 -82.75
CA LEU A 15 -27.14 -82.09 -82.24
C LEU A 15 -27.45 -83.61 -82.17
N ARG A 16 -26.43 -84.49 -82.12
CA ARG A 16 -26.61 -85.95 -81.95
C ARG A 16 -25.65 -86.67 -80.99
N PHE A 17 -24.82 -85.94 -80.22
CA PHE A 17 -23.94 -86.56 -79.22
C PHE A 17 -24.34 -86.36 -77.75
N ILE A 18 -25.40 -85.57 -77.48
CA ILE A 18 -25.85 -85.26 -76.11
C ILE A 18 -26.81 -86.33 -75.55
N GLY A 19 -27.25 -87.30 -76.35
CA GLY A 19 -28.19 -88.35 -75.93
C GLY A 19 -27.59 -89.65 -75.38
N GLY A 20 -26.27 -89.86 -75.51
CA GLY A 20 -25.64 -91.16 -75.21
C GLY A 20 -24.87 -91.26 -73.89
N ILE A 21 -24.53 -90.13 -73.25
CA ILE A 21 -23.66 -90.10 -72.06
C ILE A 21 -24.47 -89.94 -70.75
N LEU A 22 -25.77 -89.65 -70.85
CA LEU A 22 -26.67 -89.49 -69.69
C LEU A 22 -27.22 -90.82 -69.14
N LEU A 23 -26.85 -91.98 -69.73
CA LEU A 23 -27.36 -93.31 -69.33
C LEU A 23 -26.29 -94.17 -68.62
N VAL A 24 -25.09 -93.64 -68.40
CA VAL A 24 -23.99 -94.34 -67.67
C VAL A 24 -23.77 -93.75 -66.25
N THR A 25 -24.43 -92.64 -65.91
CA THR A 25 -24.31 -91.96 -64.60
C THR A 25 -25.35 -92.39 -63.55
N THR A 26 -26.24 -93.34 -63.85
CA THR A 26 -27.36 -93.73 -62.95
C THR A 26 -27.29 -95.15 -62.38
N ALA A 27 -26.20 -95.90 -62.54
CA ALA A 27 -26.13 -97.32 -62.13
C ALA A 27 -25.11 -97.67 -61.03
N LEU A 28 -24.42 -96.72 -60.40
CA LEU A 28 -23.54 -97.01 -59.24
C LEU A 28 -23.74 -96.00 -58.10
N THR A 29 -24.94 -96.00 -57.51
CA THR A 29 -25.17 -95.48 -56.16
C THR A 29 -26.03 -96.48 -55.37
N ALA A 30 -25.40 -97.50 -54.76
CA ALA A 30 -25.92 -98.16 -53.55
C ALA A 30 -24.98 -99.28 -53.06
N SER A 31 -24.07 -98.95 -52.13
CA SER A 31 -23.76 -99.85 -51.00
C SER A 31 -22.89 -99.13 -49.96
N GLY A 32 -23.45 -98.90 -48.76
CA GLY A 32 -22.66 -98.65 -47.56
C GLY A 32 -23.03 -97.39 -46.76
N CYS A 33 -24.03 -97.49 -45.88
CA CYS A 33 -24.25 -96.55 -44.78
C CYS A 33 -23.26 -96.81 -43.63
N LYS A 34 -22.48 -95.82 -43.23
CA LYS A 34 -22.25 -95.42 -41.83
C LYS A 34 -22.09 -93.89 -41.76
N PRO A 35 -22.67 -93.19 -40.77
CA PRO A 35 -22.53 -91.75 -40.63
C PRO A 35 -21.13 -91.45 -40.09
N ASN A 36 -20.18 -91.19 -40.99
CA ASN A 36 -18.85 -90.71 -40.60
C ASN A 36 -18.99 -89.32 -39.98
N GLU A 37 -18.59 -89.17 -38.72
CA GLU A 37 -18.24 -87.88 -38.13
C GLU A 37 -17.21 -87.19 -39.02
N SER A 38 -17.58 -86.02 -39.52
CA SER A 38 -16.80 -85.32 -40.54
C SER A 38 -15.73 -84.47 -39.85
N PRO A 39 -14.44 -84.60 -40.21
CA PRO A 39 -13.37 -83.72 -39.70
C PRO A 39 -13.63 -82.23 -40.04
N LEU A 40 -14.51 -81.96 -41.01
CA LEU A 40 -14.95 -80.61 -41.35
C LEU A 40 -15.84 -79.99 -40.26
N LYS A 41 -16.55 -80.79 -39.45
CA LYS A 41 -17.34 -80.26 -38.32
C LYS A 41 -16.42 -79.76 -37.19
N ASP A 42 -15.40 -80.54 -36.86
CA ASP A 42 -14.40 -80.17 -35.86
C ASP A 42 -13.59 -78.95 -36.29
N GLU A 43 -13.20 -78.88 -37.58
CA GLU A 43 -12.57 -77.70 -38.16
C GLU A 43 -13.51 -76.48 -38.16
N ASN A 44 -14.79 -76.65 -38.49
CA ASN A 44 -15.77 -75.56 -38.41
C ASN A 44 -15.94 -75.07 -36.97
N GLU A 45 -15.97 -75.97 -35.98
CA GLU A 45 -16.04 -75.61 -34.57
C GLU A 45 -14.77 -74.88 -34.10
N ARG A 46 -13.59 -75.33 -34.55
CA ARG A 46 -12.31 -74.65 -34.27
C ARG A 46 -12.25 -73.26 -34.91
N LEU A 47 -12.70 -73.11 -36.16
CA LEU A 47 -12.79 -71.81 -36.84
C LEU A 47 -13.77 -70.88 -36.14
N ARG A 48 -14.94 -71.36 -35.74
CA ARG A 48 -15.91 -70.58 -34.94
C ARG A 48 -15.30 -70.11 -33.62
N LYS A 49 -14.59 -70.99 -32.91
CA LYS A 49 -13.87 -70.62 -31.67
C LYS A 49 -12.78 -69.57 -31.93
N GLN A 50 -12.08 -69.63 -33.06
CA GLN A 50 -11.09 -68.61 -33.44
C GLN A 50 -11.75 -67.27 -33.78
N VAL A 51 -12.85 -67.30 -34.53
CA VAL A 51 -13.63 -66.10 -34.88
C VAL A 51 -14.16 -65.44 -33.60
N THR A 52 -14.77 -66.18 -32.67
CA THR A 52 -15.24 -65.61 -31.40
C THR A 52 -14.11 -64.99 -30.57
N LYS A 53 -12.90 -65.57 -30.62
CA LYS A 53 -11.72 -65.00 -29.97
C LYS A 53 -11.29 -63.70 -30.66
N GLN A 54 -11.25 -63.68 -31.98
CA GLN A 54 -10.92 -62.47 -32.74
C GLN A 54 -11.96 -61.36 -32.53
N GLU A 55 -13.25 -61.69 -32.49
CA GLU A 55 -14.34 -60.76 -32.17
C GLU A 55 -14.17 -60.18 -30.76
N SER A 56 -13.83 -61.01 -29.76
CA SER A 56 -13.57 -60.53 -28.40
C SER A 56 -12.37 -59.57 -28.31
N VAL A 57 -11.32 -59.81 -29.10
CA VAL A 57 -10.16 -58.91 -29.21
C VAL A 57 -10.54 -57.60 -29.89
N LEU A 58 -11.36 -57.64 -30.95
CA LEU A 58 -11.85 -56.43 -31.62
C LEU A 58 -12.70 -55.57 -30.68
N ILE A 59 -13.59 -56.17 -29.90
CA ILE A 59 -14.40 -55.46 -28.89
C ILE A 59 -13.48 -54.83 -27.83
N SER A 60 -12.49 -55.57 -27.32
CA SER A 60 -11.53 -55.05 -26.33
C SER A 60 -10.70 -53.88 -26.88
N LEU A 61 -10.29 -53.92 -28.14
CA LEU A 61 -9.55 -52.84 -28.77
C LEU A 61 -10.44 -51.61 -29.04
N GLN A 62 -11.69 -51.84 -29.45
CA GLN A 62 -12.67 -50.77 -29.63
C GLN A 62 -12.95 -50.04 -28.31
N ASP A 63 -13.13 -50.78 -27.22
CA ASP A 63 -13.34 -50.20 -25.90
C ASP A 63 -12.07 -49.52 -25.38
N GLY A 64 -10.87 -50.08 -25.64
CA GLY A 64 -9.60 -49.41 -25.37
C GLY A 64 -9.47 -48.06 -26.09
N ASN A 65 -9.89 -47.99 -27.36
CA ASN A 65 -9.86 -46.74 -28.13
C ASN A 65 -10.84 -45.70 -27.58
N LYS A 66 -12.04 -46.12 -27.12
CA LYS A 66 -13.00 -45.23 -26.45
C LYS A 66 -12.42 -44.65 -25.15
N VAL A 67 -11.81 -45.49 -24.31
CA VAL A 67 -11.20 -45.05 -23.05
C VAL A 67 -10.04 -44.09 -23.32
N MET A 68 -9.22 -44.36 -24.34
CA MET A 68 -8.14 -43.47 -24.73
C MET A 68 -8.66 -42.12 -25.24
N GLN A 69 -9.72 -42.09 -26.05
CA GLN A 69 -10.37 -40.85 -26.47
C GLN A 69 -10.94 -40.07 -25.27
N GLN A 70 -11.58 -40.76 -24.32
CA GLN A 70 -12.06 -40.13 -23.08
C GLN A 70 -10.92 -39.53 -22.26
N GLN A 71 -9.77 -40.20 -22.15
CA GLN A 71 -8.59 -39.66 -21.47
C GLN A 71 -8.04 -38.42 -22.18
N ILE A 72 -8.00 -38.42 -23.51
CA ILE A 72 -7.56 -37.25 -24.30
C ILE A 72 -8.51 -36.07 -24.06
N ASP A 73 -9.82 -36.32 -24.07
CA ASP A 73 -10.83 -35.27 -23.82
C ASP A 73 -10.72 -34.71 -22.40
N LEU A 74 -10.48 -35.57 -21.42
CA LEU A 74 -10.27 -35.18 -20.03
C LEU A 74 -9.01 -34.33 -19.87
N LEU A 75 -7.88 -34.77 -20.42
CA LEU A 75 -6.63 -34.00 -20.40
C LEU A 75 -6.78 -32.64 -21.10
N ASN A 76 -7.48 -32.59 -22.23
CA ASN A 76 -7.75 -31.32 -22.92
C ASN A 76 -8.66 -30.38 -22.12
N ARG A 77 -9.59 -30.93 -21.34
CA ARG A 77 -10.40 -30.12 -20.41
C ARG A 77 -9.53 -29.61 -19.25
N GLU A 78 -8.78 -30.49 -18.59
CA GLU A 78 -7.89 -30.12 -17.49
C GLU A 78 -6.84 -29.08 -17.91
N LEU A 79 -6.29 -29.20 -19.12
CA LEU A 79 -5.32 -28.24 -19.64
C LEU A 79 -5.96 -26.87 -19.90
N ARG A 80 -7.21 -26.83 -20.38
CA ARG A 80 -7.97 -25.58 -20.54
C ARG A 80 -8.33 -24.95 -19.20
N ASP A 81 -8.74 -25.75 -18.23
CA ASP A 81 -9.11 -25.27 -16.90
C ASP A 81 -7.87 -24.77 -16.15
N ALA A 82 -6.78 -25.52 -16.17
CA ALA A 82 -5.49 -25.08 -15.61
C ALA A 82 -5.00 -23.78 -16.27
N LYS A 83 -5.08 -23.67 -17.61
CA LYS A 83 -4.73 -22.44 -18.31
C LYS A 83 -5.58 -21.26 -17.85
N LYS A 84 -6.90 -21.44 -17.74
CA LYS A 84 -7.82 -20.39 -17.29
C LYS A 84 -7.52 -19.94 -15.87
N GLU A 85 -7.21 -20.86 -14.97
CA GLU A 85 -6.83 -20.52 -13.59
C GLU A 85 -5.47 -19.81 -13.53
N THR A 86 -4.50 -20.21 -14.36
CA THR A 86 -3.21 -19.49 -14.44
C THR A 86 -3.38 -18.06 -14.98
N GLU A 87 -4.21 -17.86 -16.00
CA GLU A 87 -4.50 -16.53 -16.55
C GLU A 87 -5.22 -15.64 -15.52
N ARG A 88 -6.15 -16.20 -14.74
CA ARG A 88 -6.80 -15.50 -13.62
C ARG A 88 -5.81 -15.11 -12.54
N ALA A 89 -4.99 -16.05 -12.08
CA ALA A 89 -3.97 -15.78 -11.07
C ALA A 89 -2.94 -14.73 -11.55
N GLU A 90 -2.55 -14.77 -12.83
CA GLU A 90 -1.67 -13.76 -13.41
C GLU A 90 -2.34 -12.38 -13.50
N ALA A 91 -3.61 -12.33 -13.90
CA ALA A 91 -4.39 -11.08 -13.93
C ALA A 91 -4.54 -10.47 -12.54
N GLU A 92 -4.86 -11.28 -11.53
CA GLU A 92 -4.94 -10.84 -10.13
C GLU A 92 -3.59 -10.33 -9.62
N ARG A 93 -2.50 -11.06 -9.90
CA ARG A 93 -1.14 -10.61 -9.54
C ARG A 93 -0.79 -9.27 -10.19
N ARG A 94 -1.12 -9.08 -11.47
CA ARG A 94 -0.91 -7.80 -12.17
C ARG A 94 -1.74 -6.68 -11.58
N ALA A 95 -3.00 -6.93 -11.23
CA ALA A 95 -3.87 -5.96 -10.57
C ALA A 95 -3.34 -5.55 -9.19
N MET A 96 -2.91 -6.53 -8.37
CA MET A 96 -2.29 -6.27 -7.08
C MET A 96 -0.98 -5.50 -7.21
N ALA A 97 -0.13 -5.86 -8.18
CA ALA A 97 1.11 -5.14 -8.45
C ALA A 97 0.87 -3.68 -8.85
N ALA A 98 -0.13 -3.42 -9.70
CA ALA A 98 -0.51 -2.06 -10.07
C ALA A 98 -1.04 -1.25 -8.86
N MET A 99 -1.88 -1.87 -8.02
CA MET A 99 -2.39 -1.25 -6.79
C MET A 99 -1.26 -0.93 -5.80
N LEU A 100 -0.31 -1.85 -5.63
CA LEU A 100 0.88 -1.63 -4.79
C LEU A 100 1.75 -0.50 -5.34
N GLY A 101 1.99 -0.46 -6.66
CA GLY A 101 2.71 0.63 -7.32
C GLY A 101 2.06 1.99 -7.08
N ALA A 102 0.73 2.08 -7.22
CA ALA A 102 -0.01 3.29 -6.95
C ALA A 102 0.12 3.75 -5.48
N LYS A 103 -0.02 2.82 -4.52
CA LYS A 103 0.15 3.10 -3.09
C LYS A 103 1.58 3.53 -2.72
N VAL A 104 2.59 2.97 -3.37
CA VAL A 104 3.99 3.37 -3.16
C VAL A 104 4.23 4.80 -3.64
N GLU A 105 3.71 5.16 -4.82
CA GLU A 105 3.83 6.53 -5.33
C GLU A 105 3.05 7.54 -4.49
N GLU A 106 1.87 7.18 -4.00
CA GLU A 106 1.12 8.00 -3.05
C GLU A 106 1.90 8.22 -1.75
N ASN A 107 2.48 7.17 -1.16
CA ASN A 107 3.32 7.29 0.03
C ASN A 107 4.55 8.17 -0.21
N LYS A 108 5.20 8.09 -1.37
CA LYS A 108 6.32 8.98 -1.72
C LYS A 108 5.88 10.44 -1.79
N LYS A 109 4.72 10.73 -2.40
CA LYS A 109 4.14 12.08 -2.46
C LYS A 109 3.82 12.61 -1.06
N LEU A 110 3.12 11.82 -0.25
CA LEU A 110 2.79 12.16 1.13
C LEU A 110 4.06 12.41 1.96
N SER A 111 5.08 11.56 1.82
CA SER A 111 6.37 11.74 2.51
C SER A 111 7.07 13.05 2.10
N ALA A 112 7.08 13.38 0.80
CA ALA A 112 7.61 14.64 0.31
C ALA A 112 6.80 15.85 0.82
N GLU A 113 5.48 15.75 0.90
CA GLU A 113 4.60 16.78 1.48
C GLU A 113 4.86 16.96 2.98
N VAL A 114 5.03 15.89 3.75
CA VAL A 114 5.39 15.95 5.17
C VAL A 114 6.75 16.62 5.35
N GLN A 115 7.75 16.29 4.53
CA GLN A 115 9.06 16.95 4.57
C GLN A 115 8.96 18.44 4.23
N ARG A 116 8.20 18.81 3.19
CA ARG A 116 7.95 20.22 2.84
C ARG A 116 7.23 20.94 3.97
N ALA A 117 6.19 20.35 4.56
CA ALA A 117 5.48 20.91 5.70
C ALA A 117 6.40 21.07 6.92
N ALA A 118 7.29 20.11 7.18
CA ALA A 118 8.28 20.22 8.25
C ALA A 118 9.28 21.35 8.00
N LEU A 119 9.76 21.51 6.75
CA LEU A 119 10.64 22.61 6.35
C LEU A 119 9.92 23.96 6.42
N THR A 120 8.68 24.07 5.93
CA THR A 120 7.86 25.28 6.04
C THR A 120 7.56 25.61 7.49
N LYS A 121 7.31 24.61 8.35
CA LYS A 121 7.14 24.82 9.80
C LYS A 121 8.44 25.27 10.45
N ALA A 122 9.58 24.70 10.09
CA ALA A 122 10.89 25.12 10.58
C ALA A 122 11.20 26.56 10.14
N GLN A 123 10.99 26.89 8.87
CA GLN A 123 11.13 28.24 8.33
C GLN A 123 10.14 29.22 8.96
N ALA A 124 8.87 28.82 9.14
CA ALA A 124 7.87 29.61 9.83
C ALA A 124 8.30 29.87 11.27
N SER A 125 8.81 28.87 11.99
CA SER A 125 9.34 29.03 13.35
C SER A 125 10.60 29.92 13.40
N GLN A 126 11.45 29.87 12.37
CA GLN A 126 12.60 30.76 12.23
C GLN A 126 12.17 32.19 11.88
N SER A 127 11.13 32.39 11.07
CA SER A 127 10.57 33.71 10.71
C SER A 127 9.67 34.30 11.80
N LEU A 128 9.04 33.45 12.62
CA LEU A 128 8.31 33.80 13.85
C LEU A 128 9.24 33.94 15.06
N ARG A 129 10.57 33.78 14.89
CA ARG A 129 11.51 34.54 15.70
C ARG A 129 11.28 35.99 15.34
N VAL A 130 10.27 36.58 15.99
CA VAL A 130 10.25 38.00 16.26
C VAL A 130 11.62 38.27 16.85
N GLU A 131 12.50 38.82 16.03
CA GLU A 131 13.71 39.43 16.52
C GLU A 131 13.23 40.48 17.52
N ASP A 132 13.27 40.16 18.81
CA ASP A 132 13.17 41.11 19.91
C ASP A 132 14.46 41.96 19.88
N LYS A 133 14.71 42.64 18.76
CA LYS A 133 15.78 43.60 18.57
C LYS A 133 15.59 44.70 19.62
N GLY A 134 16.43 44.63 20.65
CA GLY A 134 16.54 45.63 21.70
C GLY A 134 16.04 45.24 23.10
N GLY A 135 15.73 43.97 23.39
CA GLY A 135 15.44 43.50 24.76
C GLY A 135 16.43 42.42 25.24
N GLN A 136 16.51 42.19 26.55
CA GLN A 136 17.30 41.10 27.13
C GLN A 136 16.54 39.77 27.05
N SER A 137 17.25 38.68 26.76
CA SER A 137 16.68 37.33 26.70
C SER A 137 17.46 36.34 27.56
N ALA A 138 16.76 35.41 28.21
CA ALA A 138 17.33 34.33 28.98
C ALA A 138 16.65 32.99 28.66
N ASP A 139 17.45 31.93 28.55
CA ASP A 139 16.97 30.57 28.38
C ASP A 139 16.86 29.88 29.74
N LEU A 140 15.65 29.46 30.09
CA LEU A 140 15.32 28.87 31.38
C LEU A 140 15.02 27.37 31.18
N PRO A 141 15.63 26.46 31.96
CA PRO A 141 15.42 25.01 31.84
C PRO A 141 14.12 24.57 32.55
N ARG A 142 13.01 25.26 32.28
CA ARG A 142 11.70 25.05 32.89
C ARG A 142 10.61 25.08 31.81
N PRO A 143 9.50 24.35 32.00
CA PRO A 143 8.40 24.34 31.05
C PRO A 143 7.69 25.70 31.02
N LEU A 144 7.13 26.06 29.86
CA LEU A 144 6.49 27.34 29.58
C LEU A 144 5.47 27.74 30.66
N THR A 145 4.68 26.77 31.14
CA THR A 145 3.65 26.99 32.17
C THR A 145 4.23 27.41 33.52
N ALA A 146 5.39 26.87 33.91
CA ALA A 146 6.03 27.21 35.18
C ALA A 146 6.66 28.61 35.10
N VAL A 147 7.36 28.91 34.00
CA VAL A 147 7.94 30.24 33.75
C VAL A 147 6.86 31.30 33.68
N PHE A 148 5.72 30.99 33.06
CA PHE A 148 4.57 31.88 33.03
C PHE A 148 4.08 32.24 34.44
N LYS A 149 3.80 31.25 35.30
CA LYS A 149 3.33 31.50 36.66
C LYS A 149 4.32 32.33 37.48
N ALA A 150 5.61 31.98 37.40
CA ALA A 150 6.65 32.70 38.12
C ALA A 150 6.80 34.16 37.63
N ALA A 151 6.63 34.40 36.32
CA ALA A 151 6.65 35.75 35.75
C ALA A 151 5.44 36.57 36.22
N GLU A 152 4.24 36.00 36.23
CA GLU A 152 3.03 36.65 36.73
C GLU A 152 3.13 36.98 38.23
N GLU A 153 3.64 36.05 39.03
CA GLU A 153 3.88 36.26 40.47
C GLU A 153 4.95 37.32 40.73
N ALA A 154 6.04 37.35 39.96
CA ALA A 154 7.08 38.39 40.05
C ALA A 154 6.52 39.77 39.69
N LEU A 155 5.75 39.87 38.60
CA LEU A 155 5.11 41.12 38.19
C LEU A 155 4.10 41.61 39.24
N THR A 156 3.25 40.72 39.74
CA THR A 156 2.24 41.04 40.76
C THR A 156 2.89 41.49 42.07
N ARG A 157 3.98 40.84 42.52
CA ARG A 157 4.74 41.26 43.70
C ARG A 157 5.32 42.67 43.57
N ASN A 158 5.70 43.06 42.35
CA ASN A 158 6.19 44.41 42.05
C ASN A 158 5.06 45.41 41.70
N GLY A 159 3.80 44.97 41.78
CA GLY A 159 2.62 45.79 41.51
C GLY A 159 2.45 46.14 40.03
N TYR A 160 2.88 45.27 39.12
CA TYR A 160 2.56 45.36 37.69
C TYR A 160 1.38 44.45 37.35
N THR A 161 0.35 45.03 36.74
CA THR A 161 -0.80 44.28 36.22
C THR A 161 -0.60 43.96 34.75
N VAL A 162 -0.95 42.76 34.31
CA VAL A 162 -0.89 42.35 32.90
C VAL A 162 -2.12 42.89 32.18
N ARG A 163 -1.91 43.73 31.16
CA ARG A 163 -2.99 44.41 30.40
C ARG A 163 -3.50 43.57 29.22
N VAL A 164 -2.58 42.96 28.48
CA VAL A 164 -2.87 42.15 27.29
C VAL A 164 -1.97 40.94 27.29
N GLY A 165 -2.56 39.75 27.11
CA GLY A 165 -1.84 38.48 27.04
C GLY A 165 -2.34 37.64 25.87
N VAL A 166 -1.43 37.23 24.99
CA VAL A 166 -1.69 36.21 23.97
C VAL A 166 -0.94 34.96 24.39
N LYS A 167 -1.67 33.88 24.70
CA LYS A 167 -1.11 32.60 25.11
C LYS A 167 -1.44 31.53 24.08
N THR A 168 -0.39 30.91 23.55
CA THR A 168 -0.46 29.72 22.70
C THR A 168 0.41 28.63 23.31
N ASP A 169 0.27 27.39 22.83
CA ASP A 169 1.04 26.25 23.35
C ASP A 169 2.56 26.39 23.15
N GLN A 170 3.00 27.27 22.25
CA GLN A 170 4.41 27.45 21.88
C GLN A 170 4.96 28.84 22.20
N LYS A 171 4.09 29.84 22.39
CA LYS A 171 4.47 31.24 22.61
C LYS A 171 3.46 31.95 23.51
N ALA A 172 3.94 32.73 24.46
CA ALA A 172 3.11 33.65 25.23
C ALA A 172 3.70 35.06 25.23
N VAL A 173 2.90 36.08 24.91
CA VAL A 173 3.32 37.49 24.90
C VAL A 173 2.43 38.29 25.82
N TYR A 174 3.04 39.07 26.71
CA TYR A 174 2.35 39.87 27.71
C TYR A 174 2.83 41.31 27.68
N VAL A 175 1.88 42.23 27.80
CA VAL A 175 2.14 43.66 27.98
C VAL A 175 1.64 44.06 29.35
N THR A 176 2.50 44.62 30.20
CA THR A 176 2.09 45.15 31.50
C THR A 176 1.49 46.54 31.37
N GLU A 177 0.69 46.94 32.35
CA GLU A 177 0.22 48.32 32.48
C GLU A 177 1.38 49.28 32.77
N ARG A 178 1.20 50.52 32.34
CA ARG A 178 2.19 51.57 32.45
C ARG A 178 2.11 52.21 33.83
N LYS A 179 3.12 51.97 34.67
CA LYS A 179 3.17 52.44 36.05
C LYS A 179 4.13 53.62 36.18
N THR A 180 3.73 54.68 36.88
CA THR A 180 4.65 55.72 37.39
C THR A 180 5.12 55.31 38.77
N SER A 181 6.43 55.07 38.94
CA SER A 181 6.98 54.55 40.20
C SER A 181 6.83 55.55 41.36
N SER A 182 6.26 55.08 42.48
CA SER A 182 6.51 55.61 43.82
C SER A 182 7.07 54.47 44.69
N PRO A 183 7.84 54.76 45.75
CA PRO A 183 8.77 53.80 46.36
C PRO A 183 7.98 52.71 47.10
N PRO A 184 7.93 51.47 46.57
CA PRO A 184 9.00 50.48 46.76
C PRO A 184 9.16 49.56 45.53
N SER A 185 9.16 50.13 44.33
CA SER A 185 9.24 49.36 43.07
C SER A 185 10.70 49.16 42.65
N LEU A 186 10.98 48.20 41.76
CA LEU A 186 12.27 47.78 41.19
C LEU A 186 13.16 48.89 40.56
N GLU A 187 12.81 50.17 40.74
CA GLU A 187 13.11 51.30 39.87
C GLU A 187 13.51 52.54 40.68
N VAL A 188 14.30 53.41 40.04
CA VAL A 188 14.67 54.72 40.57
C VAL A 188 13.40 55.59 40.66
N PRO A 189 13.23 56.46 41.68
CA PRO A 189 12.06 57.34 41.78
C PRO A 189 11.92 58.27 40.55
N GLY A 190 10.70 58.43 40.04
CA GLY A 190 10.41 59.37 38.94
C GLY A 190 10.47 58.77 37.53
N PHE A 191 10.21 57.48 37.37
CA PHE A 191 10.17 56.82 36.06
C PHE A 191 8.77 56.25 35.77
N ARG A 192 8.39 56.23 34.49
CA ARG A 192 7.16 55.65 33.96
C ARG A 192 7.49 54.44 33.09
N ASN A 193 7.00 53.27 33.47
CA ASN A 193 7.56 52.00 33.02
C ASN A 193 6.48 51.04 32.54
N GLN A 194 6.78 50.35 31.44
CA GLN A 194 5.93 49.35 30.81
C GLN A 194 6.83 48.21 30.33
N TYR A 195 6.42 46.96 30.55
CA TYR A 195 7.18 45.78 30.17
C TYR A 195 6.42 44.98 29.11
N LEU A 196 7.17 44.48 28.14
CA LEU A 196 6.76 43.49 27.16
C LEU A 196 7.54 42.21 27.47
N LEU A 197 6.84 41.14 27.83
CA LEU A 197 7.42 39.83 28.06
C LEU A 197 7.01 38.91 26.91
N SER A 198 7.98 38.23 26.31
CA SER A 198 7.78 37.25 25.24
C SER A 198 8.42 35.94 25.67
N LEU A 199 7.59 34.92 25.87
CA LEU A 199 7.97 33.58 26.29
C LEU A 199 7.81 32.63 25.10
N GLN A 200 8.83 31.85 24.80
CA GLN A 200 8.82 30.86 23.72
C GLN A 200 9.24 29.49 24.27
N ALA A 201 8.45 28.46 23.99
CA ALA A 201 8.81 27.09 24.35
C ALA A 201 9.99 26.60 23.48
N LEU A 202 11.05 26.08 24.13
CA LEU A 202 12.18 25.42 23.49
C LEU A 202 12.11 23.90 23.72
N PRO A 203 12.20 23.08 22.67
CA PRO A 203 12.41 21.63 22.84
C PRO A 203 13.77 21.37 23.52
N PRO A 204 13.91 20.40 24.45
CA PRO A 204 12.91 19.41 24.87
C PRO A 204 11.97 19.84 26.01
N ASN A 205 12.33 20.82 26.86
CA ASN A 205 11.50 21.34 27.97
C ASN A 205 12.03 22.68 28.51
N GLY A 206 12.66 23.48 27.65
CA GLY A 206 13.15 24.81 27.99
C GLY A 206 12.15 25.90 27.63
N THR A 207 12.37 27.10 28.14
CA THR A 207 11.61 28.29 27.76
C THR A 207 12.58 29.45 27.58
N ARG A 208 12.48 30.15 26.46
CA ARG A 208 13.18 31.42 26.24
C ARG A 208 12.28 32.54 26.70
N LEU A 209 12.76 33.31 27.67
CA LEU A 209 12.13 34.51 28.18
C LEU A 209 12.85 35.71 27.58
N SER A 210 12.15 36.51 26.79
CA SER A 210 12.59 37.83 26.33
C SER A 210 11.82 38.90 27.09
N ILE A 211 12.53 39.89 27.61
CA ILE A 211 11.97 41.05 28.29
C ILE A 211 12.43 42.30 27.57
N LYS A 212 11.47 43.13 27.19
CA LYS A 212 11.71 44.46 26.65
C LYS A 212 10.99 45.48 27.51
N ALA A 213 11.73 46.47 27.99
CA ALA A 213 11.19 47.47 28.86
C ALA A 213 11.16 48.85 28.20
N GLU A 214 10.02 49.50 28.30
CA GLU A 214 9.78 50.87 27.84
C GLU A 214 9.84 51.80 29.06
N PHE A 215 11.00 52.43 29.24
CA PHE A 215 11.31 53.35 30.33
C PHE A 215 11.29 54.81 29.87
N GLU A 216 10.54 55.62 30.63
CA GLU A 216 10.41 57.06 30.48
C GLU A 216 10.80 57.75 31.79
N LYS A 217 11.80 58.64 31.75
CA LYS A 217 12.21 59.45 32.91
C LYS A 217 11.33 60.69 33.00
N MET A 218 10.68 60.88 34.13
CA MET A 218 9.92 62.10 34.43
C MET A 218 10.89 63.15 34.96
N ALA A 219 11.19 64.18 34.16
CA ALA A 219 11.96 65.32 34.60
C ALA A 219 11.09 66.32 35.39
N GLN A 220 11.71 67.13 36.24
CA GLN A 220 11.04 68.22 36.95
C GLN A 220 10.34 69.15 35.93
N GLY A 221 9.03 69.34 36.09
CA GLY A 221 8.20 70.10 35.15
C GLY A 221 7.38 69.29 34.15
N GLY A 222 7.21 67.97 34.36
CA GLY A 222 6.31 67.13 33.55
C GLY A 222 6.86 66.75 32.17
N ARG A 223 8.13 67.03 31.90
CA ARG A 223 8.80 66.62 30.67
C ARG A 223 9.21 65.15 30.77
N VAL A 224 8.90 64.38 29.73
CA VAL A 224 9.26 62.96 29.62
C VAL A 224 10.53 62.84 28.80
N LEU A 225 11.58 62.25 29.37
CA LEU A 225 12.84 61.96 28.69
C LEU A 225 12.96 60.45 28.44
N PRO A 226 13.46 60.01 27.27
CA PRO A 226 13.73 58.59 27.05
C PRO A 226 14.87 58.12 27.97
N ALA A 227 14.71 56.99 28.65
CA ALA A 227 15.79 56.38 29.41
C ALA A 227 16.91 55.85 28.49
N GLY A 228 18.15 55.84 29.00
CA GLY A 228 19.31 55.36 28.26
C GLY A 228 19.25 53.86 27.97
N PRO A 229 19.94 53.37 26.92
CA PRO A 229 19.94 51.94 26.59
C PRO A 229 20.56 51.07 27.69
N GLU A 230 21.54 51.59 28.44
CA GLU A 230 22.17 50.87 29.55
C GLU A 230 21.23 50.73 30.75
N GLU A 231 20.53 51.81 31.13
CA GLU A 231 19.53 51.79 32.21
C GLU A 231 18.41 50.79 31.91
N LYS A 232 17.93 50.77 30.66
CA LYS A 232 16.92 49.81 30.19
C LYS A 232 17.44 48.37 30.31
N ALA A 233 18.64 48.10 29.79
CA ALA A 233 19.24 46.76 29.82
C ALA A 233 19.55 46.27 31.24
N GLU A 234 19.85 47.16 32.18
CA GLU A 234 20.04 46.79 33.59
C GLU A 234 18.72 46.37 34.23
N ILE A 235 17.65 47.12 34.02
CA ILE A 235 16.36 46.80 34.64
C ILE A 235 15.73 45.56 34.01
N GLU A 236 15.88 45.37 32.71
CA GLU A 236 15.51 44.13 32.03
C GLU A 236 16.24 42.91 32.65
N ARG A 237 17.56 43.04 32.90
CA ARG A 237 18.34 41.99 33.59
C ARG A 237 17.87 41.76 35.03
N ARG A 238 17.53 42.81 35.78
CA ARG A 238 17.00 42.68 37.14
C ARG A 238 15.68 41.91 37.15
N LEU A 239 14.77 42.20 36.23
CA LEU A 239 13.49 41.49 36.13
C LEU A 239 13.69 40.02 35.73
N ILE A 240 14.59 39.73 34.79
CA ILE A 240 14.96 38.34 34.45
C ILE A 240 15.46 37.61 35.70
N ASN A 241 16.37 38.22 36.46
CA ASN A 241 16.91 37.61 37.67
C ASN A 241 15.84 37.38 38.74
N GLU A 242 14.86 38.27 38.85
CA GLU A 242 13.75 38.10 39.79
C GLU A 242 12.81 36.97 39.40
N ILE A 243 12.49 36.83 38.10
CA ILE A 243 11.71 35.70 37.58
C ILE A 243 12.48 34.39 37.76
N SER A 244 13.79 34.39 37.50
CA SER A 244 14.66 33.22 37.75
C SER A 244 14.66 32.83 39.23
N LYS A 245 14.77 33.80 40.14
CA LYS A 245 14.65 33.54 41.59
C LYS A 245 13.27 33.00 41.97
N ALA A 246 12.20 33.53 41.38
CA ALA A 246 10.85 33.02 41.58
C ALA A 246 10.69 31.55 41.13
N LEU A 247 11.48 31.13 40.13
CA LEU A 247 11.52 29.74 39.64
C LEU A 247 12.39 28.81 40.48
N GLU A 248 13.36 29.34 41.21
CA GLU A 248 14.19 28.58 42.15
C GLU A 248 13.47 28.30 43.45
N VAL A 249 12.57 29.20 43.88
CA VAL A 249 11.70 28.93 45.02
C VAL A 249 10.69 27.86 44.58
N PRO A 250 10.76 26.63 45.14
CA PRO A 250 9.79 25.61 44.80
C PRO A 250 8.44 26.10 45.33
N ASN A 251 7.54 26.43 44.41
CA ASN A 251 6.15 26.69 44.76
C ASN A 251 5.64 25.41 45.45
N LYS A 252 5.51 25.48 46.78
CA LYS A 252 4.89 24.43 47.59
C LYS A 252 3.41 24.45 47.25
N LEU A 253 3.02 23.68 46.24
CA LEU A 253 1.64 23.28 45.95
C LEU A 253 1.67 21.84 45.42
#